data_AF-A0A256GWM4-F1
#
_entry.id   AF-A0A256GWM4-F1
#
_cell.length_a   1.000
_cell.length_b   1.000
_cell.length_c   1.000
_cell.angle_alpha   90.00
_cell.angle_beta   90.00
_cell.angle_gamma   90.00
#
_symmetry.space_group_name_H-M   'P 1'
#
loop_
_entity.id
_entity.type
_entity.pdbx_description
1 polymer ?
#
loop_
_entity_poly.entity_id
_entity_poly.type
_entity_poly.pdbx_seq_one_letter_code
_entity_poly.pdbx_strand_id
1 'polypeptide(L)' 'MTGWWSRRISQEDRMVYRVSGTGNSQSLEIAQLRFHY' A
#
# COMPACT_ATOMS: atom_id res chain seq x y z
N MET A 1 8.28 -11.34 0.00
CA MET A 1 7.99 -9.98 -0.50
C MET A 1 8.35 -8.98 0.59
N THR A 2 9.63 -8.63 0.71
CA THR A 2 10.14 -7.67 1.71
C THR A 2 10.02 -6.25 1.15
N GLY A 3 9.53 -5.30 1.96
CA GLY A 3 9.41 -3.88 1.57
C GLY A 3 8.01 -3.37 1.23
N TRP A 4 6.97 -4.17 1.47
CA TRP A 4 5.56 -3.74 1.33
C TRP A 4 4.86 -3.81 2.68
N TRP A 5 4.10 -2.76 3.00
CA TRP A 5 3.22 -2.75 4.16
C TRP A 5 1.81 -3.13 3.76
N SER A 6 1.11 -3.78 4.68
CA SER A 6 -0.32 -4.06 4.54
C SER A 6 -1.10 -3.33 5.63
N ARG A 7 -2.15 -2.61 5.23
CA ARG A 7 -3.11 -1.99 6.14
C ARG A 7 -4.50 -2.53 5.85
N ARG A 8 -5.26 -2.80 6.91
CA ARG A 8 -6.69 -3.13 6.82
C ARG A 8 -7.45 -1.86 6.50
N ILE A 9 -8.20 -1.87 5.40
CA ILE A 9 -9.20 -0.83 5.09
C ILE A 9 -10.55 -1.26 5.68
N SER A 10 -10.92 -2.53 5.46
CA SER A 10 -12.13 -3.17 5.97
C SER A 10 -11.77 -4.48 6.69
N GLN A 11 -12.77 -5.24 7.16
CA GLN A 11 -12.52 -6.60 7.68
C GLN A 11 -11.88 -7.51 6.63
N GLU A 12 -12.32 -7.39 5.37
CA GLU A 12 -11.93 -8.27 4.27
C GLU A 12 -10.85 -7.63 3.38
N ASP A 13 -10.88 -6.31 3.24
CA ASP A 13 -9.97 -5.60 2.33
C ASP A 13 -8.62 -5.26 2.97
N ARG A 14 -7.56 -5.51 2.20
CA ARG A 14 -6.20 -5.05 2.52
C ARG A 14 -5.65 -4.17 1.42
N MET A 15 -5.16 -3.01 1.85
CA MET A 15 -4.31 -2.15 1.04
C MET A 15 -2.87 -2.57 1.20
N VAL A 16 -2.21 -2.83 0.08
CA VAL A 16 -0.78 -3.12 0.04
C VAL A 16 -0.07 -1.95 -0.62
N TYR A 17 0.82 -1.30 0.14
CA TYR A 17 1.49 -0.09 -0.30
C TYR A 17 2.93 -0.04 0.19
N ARG A 18 3.73 0.79 -0.47
CA ARG A 18 5.07 1.17 0.00
C ARG A 18 5.33 2.64 -0.28
N VAL A 19 6.09 3.26 0.61
CA VAL A 19 6.68 4.57 0.37
C VAL A 19 8.09 4.33 -0.15
N SER A 20 8.40 4.95 -1.28
CA SER A 20 9.68 4.84 -1.97
C SER A 20 10.26 6.24 -2.20
N GLY A 21 11.59 6.36 -2.22
CA GLY A 21 12.27 7.65 -2.36
C GLY A 21 12.37 8.47 -1.06
N THR A 22 13.07 9.59 -1.12
CA THR A 22 13.36 10.46 0.03
C THR A 22 13.20 11.94 -0.34
N GLY A 23 12.79 12.78 0.61
CA GLY A 23 12.62 14.22 0.40
C GLY A 23 11.53 14.53 -0.64
N ASN A 24 11.82 15.41 -1.60
CA ASN A 24 10.85 15.82 -2.63
C ASN A 24 10.52 14.75 -3.68
N SER A 25 11.28 13.66 -3.72
CA SER A 25 11.03 12.52 -4.63
C SER A 25 10.32 11.36 -3.95
N GLN A 26 9.81 11.57 -2.73
CA GLN A 26 9.06 10.56 -2.02
C GLN A 26 7.74 10.26 -2.75
N SER A 27 7.53 8.99 -3.06
CA SER A 27 6.41 8.49 -3.87
C SER A 27 5.69 7.39 -3.11
N LEU A 28 4.35 7.41 -3.17
CA LEU A 28 3.51 6.36 -2.61
C LEU A 28 3.13 5.38 -3.74
N GLU A 29 3.57 4.14 -3.61
CA GLU A 29 3.25 3.08 -4.55
C GLU A 29 2.18 2.16 -3.95
N ILE A 30 1.12 1.91 -4.70
CA ILE A 30 0.02 1.04 -4.31
C ILE A 30 0.04 -0.19 -5.22
N ALA A 31 0.35 -1.35 -4.64
CA ALA A 31 0.35 -2.62 -5.38
C ALA A 31 -1.04 -3.25 -5.45
N GLN A 32 -1.85 -3.06 -4.41
CA GLN A 32 -3.20 -3.62 -4.35
C GLN A 32 -4.15 -2.70 -3.58
N LEU A 33 -5.29 -2.40 -4.21
CA LEU A 33 -6.44 -1.74 -3.61
C LEU A 33 -7.70 -2.47 -4.08
N ARG A 34 -8.00 -3.59 -3.45
CA ARG A 34 -9.21 -4.35 -3.79
C ARG A 34 -10.34 -3.92 -2.86
N PHE A 35 -11.48 -3.65 -3.48
CA PHE A 35 -12.78 -3.54 -2.85
C PHE A 35 -13.51 -4.81 -3.31
N HIS A 36 -13.82 -5.73 -2.40
CA HIS A 36 -14.76 -6.80 -2.72
C HIS A 36 -16.18 -6.25 -2.54
N TYR A 37 -17.00 -6.38 -3.60
CA TYR A 37 -18.42 -6.03 -3.57
C TYR A 37 -19.24 -7.24 -3.13
#